data_AF-A0A8T3NQZ4-F1
#
_entry.id   AF-A0A8T3NQZ4-F1
#
_cell.length_a   1.000
_cell.length_b   1.000
_cell.length_c   1.000
_cell.angle_alpha   90.00
_cell.angle_beta   90.00
_cell.angle_gamma   90.00
#
_symmetry.space_group_name_H-M   'P 1'
#
loop_
_entity.id
_entity.type
_entity.pdbx_description
1 polymer ?
#
loop_
_entity_poly.entity_id
_entity_poly.type
_entity_poly.pdbx_seq_one_letter_code
_entity_poly.pdbx_strand_id
1 'polypeptide(L)'
;MIDRARILLVKAEENLDAAESELAQRRYNTCASRCYYACFQAAIYALMKAGIRPPSRTGEWGHDFVQAEFNGQLINRRKLYQSNLRDALQQTYALRVTLSAYSG
;
A
#
# COMPACT_ATOMS: atom_id res chain seq x y z
N MET A 1 13.41 3.57 -21.11
CA MET A 1 13.38 4.23 -19.79
C MET A 1 12.33 3.52 -18.95
N ILE A 2 12.72 2.80 -17.89
CA ILE A 2 11.79 2.03 -17.08
C ILE A 2 10.96 2.99 -16.22
N ASP A 3 9.64 2.96 -16.37
CA ASP A 3 8.73 3.80 -15.58
C ASP A 3 8.69 3.31 -14.12
N ARG A 4 9.18 4.14 -13.20
CA ARG A 4 9.17 3.85 -11.75
C ARG A 4 7.77 3.54 -11.22
N ALA A 5 6.74 4.21 -11.75
CA ALA A 5 5.36 3.95 -11.36
C ALA A 5 4.97 2.51 -11.74
N ARG A 6 5.31 2.09 -12.96
CA ARG A 6 5.03 0.72 -13.42
C ARG A 6 5.73 -0.35 -12.59
N ILE A 7 6.98 -0.11 -12.16
CA ILE A 7 7.68 -1.04 -11.25
C ILE A 7 6.92 -1.23 -9.93
N LEU A 8 6.37 -0.14 -9.37
CA LEU A 8 5.62 -0.21 -8.12
C LEU A 8 4.33 -1.01 -8.27
N LEU A 9 3.65 -0.89 -9.41
CA LEU A 9 2.46 -1.69 -9.68
C LEU A 9 2.81 -3.19 -9.79
N VAL A 10 3.85 -3.54 -10.54
CA VAL A 10 4.31 -4.93 -10.67
C VAL A 10 4.68 -5.51 -9.30
N LYS A 11 5.43 -4.76 -8.48
CA LYS A 11 5.77 -5.21 -7.12
C LYS A 11 4.55 -5.34 -6.21
N ALA A 12 3.52 -4.51 -6.41
CA ALA A 12 2.29 -4.61 -5.65
C ALA A 12 1.56 -5.92 -5.97
N GLU A 13 1.48 -6.26 -7.27
CA GLU A 13 0.92 -7.54 -7.75
C GLU A 13 1.72 -8.73 -7.22
N GLU A 14 3.05 -8.70 -7.30
CA GLU A 14 3.92 -9.76 -6.74
C GLU A 14 3.69 -9.97 -5.23
N ASN A 15 3.50 -8.89 -4.46
CA ASN A 15 3.19 -9.01 -3.03
C ASN A 15 1.79 -9.56 -2.78
N LEU A 16 0.82 -9.29 -3.65
CA LEU A 16 -0.52 -9.85 -3.52
C LEU A 16 -0.50 -11.36 -3.77
N ASP A 17 0.13 -11.82 -4.85
CA ASP A 17 0.29 -13.24 -5.17
C ASP A 17 1.03 -13.99 -4.04
N ALA A 18 2.05 -13.36 -3.47
CA ALA A 18 2.75 -13.90 -2.30
C ALA A 18 1.83 -13.97 -1.08
N ALA A 19 1.00 -12.96 -0.82
CA ALA A 19 0.08 -12.97 0.30
C ALA A 19 -0.93 -14.12 0.21
N GLU A 20 -1.47 -14.40 -0.97
CA GLU A 20 -2.38 -15.52 -1.21
C GLU A 20 -1.72 -16.88 -0.91
N SER A 21 -0.46 -17.04 -1.33
CA SER A 21 0.33 -18.25 -1.05
C SER A 21 0.57 -18.44 0.46
N GLU A 22 0.93 -17.36 1.16
CA GLU A 22 1.16 -17.39 2.61
C GLU A 22 -0.13 -17.66 3.39
N LEU A 23 -1.27 -17.15 2.91
CA LEU A 23 -2.59 -17.44 3.47
C LEU A 23 -2.93 -18.94 3.35
N ALA A 24 -2.71 -19.53 2.16
CA ALA A 24 -2.93 -20.95 1.94
C ALA A 24 -2.05 -21.83 2.86
N GLN A 25 -0.85 -21.35 3.20
CA GLN A 25 0.07 -22.00 4.13
C GLN A 25 -0.17 -21.63 5.60
N ARG A 26 -1.23 -20.87 5.92
CA ARG A 26 -1.57 -20.39 7.28
C ARG A 26 -0.48 -19.55 7.94
N ARG A 27 0.36 -18.90 7.15
CA ARG A 27 1.44 -17.99 7.60
C ARG A 27 0.91 -16.57 7.70
N TYR A 28 0.02 -16.35 8.66
CA TYR A 28 -0.78 -15.11 8.74
C TYR A 28 0.05 -13.84 8.92
N ASN A 29 1.16 -13.88 9.68
CA ASN A 29 2.06 -12.73 9.86
C ASN A 29 2.68 -12.26 8.54
N THR A 30 3.19 -13.22 7.77
CA THR A 30 3.81 -12.96 6.46
C THR A 30 2.74 -12.48 5.49
N CYS A 31 1.58 -13.14 5.46
CA CYS A 31 0.43 -12.73 4.65
C CYS A 31 0.05 -11.27 4.90
N ALA A 32 -0.15 -10.87 6.17
CA ALA A 32 -0.53 -9.49 6.50
C ALA A 32 0.55 -8.47 6.12
N SER A 33 1.83 -8.83 6.29
CA SER A 33 2.94 -7.98 5.86
C SER A 33 2.94 -7.77 4.33
N ARG A 34 2.65 -8.83 3.57
CA ARG A 34 2.57 -8.78 2.10
C ARG A 34 1.38 -7.97 1.61
N CYS A 35 0.19 -8.18 2.19
CA CYS A 35 -0.99 -7.37 1.89
C CYS A 35 -0.73 -5.87 2.12
N TYR A 36 -0.09 -5.52 3.24
CA TYR A 36 0.27 -4.14 3.52
C TYR A 36 1.18 -3.54 2.44
N TYR A 37 2.26 -4.24 2.07
CA TYR A 37 3.19 -3.72 1.05
C TYR A 37 2.56 -3.65 -0.33
N ALA A 38 1.67 -4.60 -0.69
CA ALA A 38 0.90 -4.54 -1.92
C ALA A 38 0.05 -3.25 -1.98
N CYS A 39 -0.75 -2.99 -0.94
CA CYS A 39 -1.57 -1.78 -0.86
C CYS A 39 -0.70 -0.51 -0.87
N PHE A 40 0.42 -0.50 -0.14
CA PHE A 40 1.30 0.67 -0.05
C PHE A 40 1.93 1.01 -1.40
N GLN A 41 2.45 0.03 -2.14
CA GLN A 41 3.03 0.24 -3.46
C GLN A 41 1.98 0.65 -4.50
N ALA A 42 0.78 0.06 -4.45
CA ALA A 42 -0.34 0.46 -5.30
C ALA A 42 -0.79 1.91 -5.03
N ALA A 43 -0.81 2.33 -3.76
CA ALA A 43 -1.13 3.72 -3.39
C ALA A 43 -0.08 4.70 -3.92
N ILE A 44 1.21 4.38 -3.80
CA ILE A 44 2.28 5.22 -4.38
C ILE A 44 2.13 5.30 -5.90
N TYR A 45 1.87 4.18 -6.58
CA TYR A 45 1.60 4.16 -8.02
C TYR A 45 0.46 5.12 -8.39
N ALA A 46 -0.67 5.03 -7.68
CA ALA A 46 -1.82 5.88 -7.90
C ALA A 46 -1.50 7.38 -7.72
N LEU A 47 -0.75 7.73 -6.67
CA LEU A 47 -0.29 9.09 -6.41
C LEU A 47 0.64 9.59 -7.53
N MET A 48 1.58 8.77 -7.98
CA MET A 48 2.48 9.12 -9.08
C MET A 48 1.74 9.37 -10.40
N LYS A 49 0.75 8.52 -10.73
CA LYS A 49 -0.12 8.68 -11.90
C LYS A 49 -1.02 9.90 -11.80
N ALA A 50 -1.40 10.29 -10.58
CA ALA A 50 -2.11 11.53 -10.31
C ALA A 50 -1.20 12.78 -10.32
N GLY A 51 0.09 12.63 -10.61
CA GLY A 51 1.05 13.73 -10.67
C GLY A 51 1.58 14.18 -9.30
N ILE A 52 1.27 13.46 -8.23
CA ILE A 52 1.76 13.73 -6.88
C ILE A 52 3.18 13.15 -6.75
N ARG A 53 4.02 13.81 -5.97
CA ARG A 53 5.43 13.48 -5.75
C ARG A 53 5.73 13.42 -4.26
N PRO A 54 6.74 12.65 -3.84
CA PRO A 54 7.13 12.60 -2.44
C PRO A 54 7.64 13.98 -1.98
N PRO A 55 7.43 14.35 -0.71
CA PRO A 55 7.79 15.68 -0.20
C PRO A 55 9.29 15.84 0.01
N SER A 56 10.02 14.73 0.16
CA SER A 56 11.46 14.72 0.40
C SER A 56 12.27 14.83 -0.89
N ARG A 57 13.37 15.58 -0.84
CA ARG A 57 14.42 15.60 -1.88
C ARG A 57 15.07 14.22 -2.10
N THR A 58 14.99 13.31 -1.12
CA THR A 58 15.46 11.93 -1.25
C THR A 58 14.57 11.08 -2.16
N GLY A 59 13.35 11.53 -2.45
CA GLY A 59 12.39 10.78 -3.25
C GLY A 59 11.69 9.66 -2.49
N GLU A 60 11.78 9.64 -1.16
CA GLU A 60 11.18 8.62 -0.31
C GLU A 60 9.71 8.93 0.00
N TRP A 61 8.89 7.87 0.02
CA TRP A 61 7.49 7.93 0.37
C TRP A 61 7.31 7.51 1.83
N GLY A 62 7.02 8.49 2.70
CA GLY A 62 6.66 8.20 4.09
C GLY A 62 5.25 7.61 4.19
N HIS A 63 5.05 6.70 5.15
CA HIS A 63 3.76 6.02 5.35
C HIS A 63 2.61 7.01 5.60
N ASP A 64 2.79 7.91 6.55
CA ASP A 64 1.78 8.93 6.91
C ASP A 64 1.45 9.84 5.71
N PHE A 65 2.46 10.21 4.93
CA PHE A 65 2.28 11.04 3.74
C PHE A 65 1.47 10.33 2.65
N VAL A 66 1.79 9.07 2.35
CA VAL A 66 1.06 8.28 1.34
C VAL A 66 -0.40 8.14 1.75
N GLN A 67 -0.67 7.83 3.02
CA GLN A 67 -2.03 7.68 3.52
C GLN A 67 -2.81 9.00 3.44
N ALA A 68 -2.21 10.11 3.91
CA ALA A 68 -2.84 11.42 3.89
C ALA A 68 -3.16 11.89 2.46
N GLU A 69 -2.20 11.78 1.53
CA GLU A 69 -2.40 12.21 0.14
C GLU A 69 -3.34 11.29 -0.63
N PHE A 70 -3.30 9.97 -0.41
CA PHE A 70 -4.21 9.04 -1.07
C PHE A 70 -5.66 9.36 -0.70
N ASN A 71 -5.93 9.51 0.61
CA ASN A 71 -7.26 9.83 1.11
C ASN A 71 -7.69 11.25 0.72
N GLY A 72 -6.82 12.23 0.92
CA GLY A 72 -7.11 13.64 0.67
C GLY A 72 -7.27 13.97 -0.81
N GLN A 73 -6.33 13.53 -1.65
CA GLN A 73 -6.33 13.87 -3.07
C GLN A 73 -7.17 12.92 -3.87
N LEU A 74 -6.92 11.61 -3.77
CA LEU A 74 -7.48 10.66 -4.72
C LEU A 74 -8.91 10.25 -4.36
N ILE A 75 -9.26 10.24 -3.08
CA ILE A 75 -10.62 9.91 -2.63
C ILE A 75 -11.46 11.18 -2.41
N ASN A 76 -10.99 12.12 -1.58
CA ASN A 76 -11.83 13.25 -1.16
C ASN A 76 -11.96 14.32 -2.24
N ARG A 77 -10.83 14.83 -2.75
CA ARG A 77 -10.84 15.92 -3.73
C ARG A 77 -11.15 15.46 -5.15
N ARG A 78 -10.40 14.49 -5.67
CA ARG A 78 -10.48 14.06 -7.07
C ARG A 78 -11.46 12.94 -7.32
N LYS A 79 -11.92 12.24 -6.27
CA LYS A 79 -12.91 11.15 -6.34
C LYS A 79 -12.58 10.06 -7.37
N LEU A 80 -11.29 9.76 -7.53
CA LEU A 80 -10.79 8.74 -8.45
C LEU A 80 -10.96 7.32 -7.90
N TYR A 81 -11.05 7.20 -6.57
CA TYR A 81 -11.20 5.92 -5.86
C TYR A 81 -12.37 5.97 -4.89
N GLN A 82 -12.96 4.81 -4.64
CA GLN A 82 -14.07 4.64 -3.70
C GLN A 82 -13.63 4.90 -2.25
N SER A 83 -14.55 5.39 -1.42
CA SER A 83 -14.25 5.75 -0.03
C SER A 83 -13.94 4.56 0.88
N ASN A 84 -14.39 3.36 0.55
CA ASN A 84 -14.04 2.12 1.26
C ASN A 84 -12.54 1.78 1.18
N LEU A 85 -11.82 2.31 0.17
CA LEU A 85 -10.38 2.13 0.04
C LEU A 85 -9.57 3.00 1.01
N ARG A 86 -10.20 3.98 1.68
CA ARG A 86 -9.54 4.76 2.74
C ARG A 86 -9.02 3.87 3.86
N ASP A 87 -9.82 2.88 4.18
CA ASP A 87 -9.55 2.01 5.33
C ASP A 87 -8.68 0.82 4.93
N ALA A 88 -8.56 0.48 3.64
CA ALA A 88 -7.78 -0.68 3.19
C ALA A 88 -6.30 -0.59 3.62
N LEU A 89 -5.65 0.57 3.49
CA LEU A 89 -4.28 0.78 3.95
C LEU A 89 -4.17 0.72 5.48
N GLN A 90 -5.11 1.32 6.18
CA GLN A 90 -5.12 1.37 7.64
C GLN A 90 -5.41 -0.01 8.25
N GLN A 91 -6.36 -0.75 7.69
CA GLN A 91 -6.77 -2.09 8.13
C GLN A 91 -5.66 -3.11 7.87
N THR A 92 -5.02 -3.08 6.70
CA THR A 92 -3.88 -3.98 6.42
C THR A 92 -2.67 -3.68 7.32
N TYR A 93 -2.40 -2.41 7.61
CA TYR A 93 -1.37 -2.03 8.58
C TYR A 93 -1.73 -2.47 10.01
N ALA A 94 -2.96 -2.22 10.46
CA ALA A 94 -3.44 -2.61 11.78
C ALA A 94 -3.44 -4.13 11.99
N LEU A 95 -3.80 -4.89 10.95
CA LEU A 95 -3.75 -6.35 10.97
C LEU A 95 -2.30 -6.85 11.12
N ARG A 96 -1.35 -6.24 10.42
CA ARG A 96 0.08 -6.55 10.56
C ARG A 96 0.57 -6.31 11.99
N VAL A 97 0.25 -5.15 12.57
CA VAL A 97 0.68 -4.78 13.93
C VAL A 97 0.09 -5.74 14.96
N THR A 98 -1.21 -6.04 14.85
CA THR A 98 -1.91 -6.96 15.76
C THR A 98 -1.29 -8.36 15.69
N LEU A 99 -1.12 -8.91 14.49
CA LEU A 99 -0.56 -10.26 14.32
C LEU A 99 0.90 -10.35 14.80
N SER A 100 1.70 -9.30 14.60
CA SER A 100 3.05 -9.22 15.14
C SER A 100 3.07 -9.26 16.68
N ALA A 101 2.05 -8.74 17.34
CA ALA A 101 1.93 -8.73 18.80
C ALA A 101 1.45 -10.09 19.39
N TYR A 102 0.74 -10.92 18.61
CA TYR A 102 0.26 -12.24 19.03
C TYR A 102 1.26 -13.39 18.78
N SER A 103 2.41 -13.08 18.18
CA SER A 103 3.40 -14.08 17.74
C SER A 103 4.63 -14.17 18.64
N GLY A 104 4.59 -13.56 19.82
CA GLY A 104 5.57 -13.70 20.90
C GLY A 104 4.94 -14.38 22.11
#